data_AF-A0A101T1U8-F1
#
_entry.id   AF-A0A101T1U8-F1
#
_cell.length_a   1.000
_cell.length_b   1.000
_cell.length_c   1.000
_cell.angle_alpha   90.00
_cell.angle_beta   90.00
_cell.angle_gamma   90.00
#
_symmetry.space_group_name_H-M   'P 1'
#
loop_
_entity.id
_entity.type
_entity.pdbx_description
1 polymer ?
#
loop_
_entity_poly.entity_id
_entity_poly.type
_entity_poly.pdbx_seq_one_letter_code
_entity_poly.pdbx_strand_id
1 'polypeptide(L)'
;MPASGGPPVLFVGRISESVRVLGPGTRAVVWVQGCPLRCPGCLSPEGLPFEGGEPWAVDALAARLHALPAEVTGVTFSGGEPMAQAAALAALVDRMRAARDWSVMSYSGFTLERLRRGDAGRRELLARLDILVDGPFLAERQRPLLWRGSDNQRIHWLTDRHEPPAHDGSAGLEVEIASGSIAWNGVPPVPGFRENFERALDRDGIHLTIPRRTDVR
;
A
#
# COMPACT_ATOMS: atom_id res chain seq x y z
N MET A 1 22.64 13.37 23.82
CA MET A 1 22.47 11.91 23.67
C MET A 1 22.83 11.56 22.24
N PRO A 2 23.80 10.67 21.97
CA PRO A 2 24.07 10.30 20.58
C PRO A 2 22.88 9.49 20.06
N ALA A 3 22.44 9.82 18.85
CA ALA A 3 21.41 9.10 18.13
C ALA A 3 21.78 7.61 18.05
N SER A 4 20.83 6.73 18.35
CA SER A 4 20.91 5.29 18.11
C SER A 4 20.97 5.05 16.60
N GLY A 5 22.16 5.23 16.02
CA GLY A 5 22.41 5.33 14.58
C GLY A 5 22.58 3.98 13.90
N GLY A 6 21.52 3.17 13.90
CA GLY A 6 21.36 2.12 12.89
C GLY A 6 20.78 2.71 11.59
N PRO A 7 21.05 2.14 10.41
CA PRO A 7 20.37 2.55 9.18
C PRO A 7 18.86 2.35 9.36
N PRO A 8 18.01 3.22 8.78
CA PRO A 8 16.57 3.10 8.88
C PRO A 8 16.09 1.75 8.31
N VAL A 9 15.17 1.10 9.01
CA VAL A 9 14.59 -0.19 8.65
C VAL A 9 13.08 -0.03 8.42
N LEU A 10 12.57 -0.72 7.40
CA LEU A 10 11.14 -0.88 7.11
C LEU A 10 10.72 -2.31 7.42
N PHE A 11 9.49 -2.51 7.92
CA PHE A 11 8.86 -3.82 8.01
C PHE A 11 7.88 -3.97 6.85
N VAL A 12 8.17 -4.89 5.94
CA VAL A 12 7.43 -5.06 4.68
C VAL A 12 6.75 -6.43 4.69
N GLY A 13 5.44 -6.47 4.54
CA GLY A 13 4.68 -7.72 4.45
C GLY A 13 4.90 -8.45 3.12
N ARG A 14 4.92 -7.69 2.01
CA ARG A 14 5.28 -8.19 0.67
C ARG A 14 5.63 -7.05 -0.28
N ILE A 15 6.22 -7.40 -1.42
CA ILE A 15 6.51 -6.49 -2.53
C ILE A 15 5.90 -7.08 -3.80
N SER A 16 5.13 -6.28 -4.53
CA SER A 16 4.63 -6.63 -5.88
C SER A 16 5.36 -5.76 -6.90
N GLU A 17 5.97 -6.36 -7.92
CA GLU A 17 7.00 -5.67 -8.72
C GLU A 17 6.47 -5.00 -9.99
N SER A 18 5.30 -5.41 -10.50
CA SER A 18 4.71 -4.91 -11.74
C SER A 18 3.19 -4.87 -11.63
N VAL A 19 2.68 -3.76 -11.07
CA VAL A 19 1.25 -3.55 -10.78
C VAL A 19 0.71 -2.35 -11.55
N ARG A 20 -0.45 -2.48 -12.21
CA ARG A 20 -1.08 -1.39 -12.98
C ARG A 20 -2.38 -0.87 -12.38
N VAL A 21 -2.85 -1.52 -11.30
CA VAL A 21 -4.17 -1.27 -10.70
C VAL A 21 -4.11 -0.47 -9.38
N LEU A 22 -2.93 0.01 -8.98
CA LEU A 22 -2.69 0.75 -7.73
C LEU A 22 -1.92 2.05 -7.97
N GLY A 23 -2.38 2.84 -8.93
CA GLY A 23 -1.79 4.12 -9.32
C GLY A 23 -1.50 4.21 -10.83
N PRO A 24 -0.99 5.35 -11.32
CA PRO A 24 -0.72 5.56 -12.74
C PRO A 24 0.52 4.78 -13.20
N GLY A 25 0.45 4.24 -14.43
CA GLY A 25 1.54 3.49 -15.06
C GLY A 25 1.74 2.09 -14.49
N THR A 26 2.93 1.52 -14.71
CA THR A 26 3.35 0.25 -14.08
C THR A 26 4.19 0.57 -12.84
N ARG A 27 3.87 -0.06 -11.72
CA ARG A 27 4.38 0.34 -10.41
C ARG A 27 4.85 -0.86 -9.59
N ALA A 28 5.87 -0.64 -8.77
CA ALA A 28 6.13 -1.49 -7.63
C ALA A 28 5.17 -1.12 -6.48
N VAL A 29 4.71 -2.09 -5.72
CA VAL A 29 3.88 -1.86 -4.52
C VAL A 29 4.62 -2.42 -3.32
N VAL A 30 4.94 -1.54 -2.37
CA VAL A 30 5.51 -1.92 -1.08
C VAL A 30 4.37 -1.98 -0.08
N TRP A 31 4.02 -3.21 0.33
CA TRP A 31 2.97 -3.46 1.30
C TRP A 31 3.59 -3.47 2.70
N VAL A 32 3.51 -2.35 3.42
CA VAL A 32 4.11 -2.24 4.76
C VAL A 32 3.34 -3.07 5.79
N GLN A 33 4.05 -3.54 6.81
CA GLN A 33 3.45 -4.21 7.97
C GLN A 33 3.16 -3.18 9.09
N GLY A 34 2.07 -3.39 9.83
CA GLY A 34 1.69 -2.58 10.98
C GLY A 34 0.72 -1.47 10.61
N CYS A 35 -0.41 -1.45 11.30
CA CYS A 35 -1.41 -0.40 11.16
C CYS A 35 -1.93 -0.03 12.56
N PRO A 36 -1.93 1.26 12.95
CA PRO A 36 -2.55 1.68 14.20
C PRO A 36 -4.07 1.82 14.07
N LEU A 37 -4.62 1.70 12.86
CA LEU A 37 -6.04 1.78 12.59
C LEU A 37 -6.66 0.37 12.62
N ARG A 38 -7.99 0.32 12.80
CA ARG A 38 -8.79 -0.91 12.82
C ARG A 38 -10.08 -0.69 12.04
N CYS A 39 -9.93 -0.26 10.78
CA CYS A 39 -11.06 0.04 9.91
C CYS A 39 -11.98 -1.20 9.78
N PRO A 40 -13.29 -1.07 10.07
CA PRO A 40 -14.24 -2.16 9.85
C PRO A 40 -14.23 -2.62 8.38
N GLY A 41 -14.04 -3.91 8.14
CA GLY A 41 -13.94 -4.47 6.79
C GLY A 41 -12.65 -4.12 6.04
N CYS A 42 -11.56 -3.84 6.75
CA CYS A 42 -10.24 -3.53 6.17
C CYS A 42 -9.91 -4.45 4.97
N LEU A 43 -9.46 -3.86 3.86
CA LEU A 43 -9.11 -4.59 2.63
C LEU A 43 -7.75 -5.30 2.70
N SER A 44 -6.94 -5.00 3.71
CA SER A 44 -5.61 -5.59 3.94
C SER A 44 -5.42 -5.96 5.42
N PRO A 45 -6.29 -6.81 5.99
CA PRO A 45 -6.24 -7.17 7.40
C PRO A 45 -4.92 -7.84 7.80
N GLU A 46 -4.22 -8.47 6.86
CA GLU A 46 -2.90 -9.08 7.07
C GLU A 46 -1.84 -8.05 7.45
N GLY A 47 -1.98 -6.80 7.00
CA GLY A 47 -1.09 -5.69 7.30
C GLY A 47 -1.34 -5.03 8.66
N LEU A 48 -2.40 -5.40 9.39
CA LEU A 48 -2.78 -4.73 10.64
C LEU A 48 -1.82 -4.97 11.82
N PRO A 49 -1.35 -6.22 12.10
CA PRO A 49 -0.44 -6.47 13.21
C PRO A 49 0.89 -5.74 13.03
N PHE A 50 1.47 -5.23 14.11
CA PHE A 50 2.83 -4.69 14.07
C PHE A 50 3.89 -5.80 14.11
N GLU A 51 3.49 -6.98 14.57
CA GLU A 51 4.30 -8.19 14.56
C GLU A 51 4.18 -8.91 13.22
N GLY A 52 5.32 -9.04 12.54
CA GLY A 52 5.45 -9.71 11.25
C GLY A 52 6.17 -8.84 10.24
N GLY A 53 6.00 -9.16 8.96
CA GLY A 53 6.76 -8.55 7.90
C GLY A 53 8.24 -8.94 7.95
N GLU A 54 8.91 -8.70 6.84
CA GLU A 54 10.36 -8.84 6.71
C GLU A 54 11.01 -7.48 7.03
N PRO A 55 12.06 -7.45 7.87
CA PRO A 55 12.84 -6.23 8.09
C PRO A 55 13.73 -5.96 6.86
N TRP A 56 13.57 -4.77 6.28
CA TRP A 56 14.34 -4.29 5.14
C TRP A 56 15.14 -3.06 5.54
N ALA A 57 16.47 -3.14 5.43
CA ALA A 57 17.28 -1.92 5.42
C ALA A 57 16.87 -1.06 4.21
N VAL A 58 16.70 0.25 4.42
CA VAL A 58 16.24 1.17 3.36
C VAL A 58 17.11 1.09 2.11
N ASP A 59 18.44 1.04 2.26
CA ASP A 59 19.36 0.97 1.13
C ASP A 59 19.22 -0.36 0.35
N ALA A 60 18.98 -1.47 1.04
CA ALA A 60 18.76 -2.77 0.41
C ALA A 60 17.44 -2.81 -0.37
N LEU A 61 16.38 -2.21 0.18
CA LEU A 61 15.10 -2.11 -0.51
C LEU A 61 15.18 -1.17 -1.72
N ALA A 62 15.88 -0.04 -1.60
CA ALA A 62 16.13 0.87 -2.71
C ALA A 62 16.89 0.16 -3.85
N ALA A 63 17.92 -0.63 -3.53
CA ALA A 63 18.66 -1.42 -4.50
C ALA A 63 17.77 -2.47 -5.18
N ARG A 64 16.91 -3.17 -4.42
CA ARG A 64 15.93 -4.11 -4.98
C ARG A 64 14.97 -3.41 -5.95
N LEU A 65 14.42 -2.26 -5.58
CA LEU A 65 13.51 -1.51 -6.44
C LEU A 65 14.20 -0.97 -7.69
N HIS A 66 15.48 -0.58 -7.59
CA HIS A 66 16.25 -0.11 -8.74
C HIS A 66 16.57 -1.22 -9.75
N ALA A 67 16.67 -2.47 -9.31
CA ALA A 67 16.87 -3.61 -10.19
C ALA A 67 15.63 -3.97 -11.03
N LEU A 68 14.48 -3.34 -10.77
CA LEU A 68 13.26 -3.56 -11.54
C LEU A 68 13.37 -2.99 -12.97
N PRO A 69 12.66 -3.59 -13.94
CA PRO A 69 12.63 -3.12 -15.32
C PRO A 69 12.30 -1.62 -15.45
N ALA A 70 12.77 -1.00 -16.53
CA ALA A 70 12.62 0.44 -16.76
C ALA A 70 11.16 0.88 -16.92
N GLU A 71 10.27 -0.02 -17.36
CA GLU A 71 8.84 0.23 -17.46
C GLU A 71 8.13 0.41 -16.11
N VAL A 72 8.73 -0.05 -15.01
CA VAL A 72 8.22 0.19 -13.66
C VAL A 72 8.59 1.61 -13.25
N THR A 73 7.74 2.59 -13.48
CA THR A 73 8.08 4.02 -13.32
C THR A 73 7.63 4.61 -11.98
N GLY A 74 6.86 3.86 -11.19
CA GLY A 74 6.29 4.35 -9.94
C GLY A 74 6.38 3.34 -8.79
N VAL A 75 6.29 3.86 -7.58
CA VAL A 75 6.09 3.07 -6.37
C VAL A 75 4.80 3.49 -5.68
N THR A 76 4.08 2.51 -5.15
CA THR A 76 2.89 2.71 -4.32
C THR A 76 3.13 2.12 -2.94
N PHE A 77 2.95 2.92 -1.90
CA PHE A 77 2.98 2.47 -0.51
C PHE A 77 1.57 2.11 -0.06
N SER A 78 1.38 0.86 0.37
CA SER A 78 0.10 0.31 0.83
C SER A 78 0.32 -0.73 1.93
N GLY A 79 -0.64 -1.62 2.21
CA GLY A 79 -0.55 -2.66 3.24
C GLY A 79 -1.24 -2.26 4.53
N GLY A 80 -0.49 -2.18 5.63
CA GLY A 80 -0.97 -1.67 6.91
C GLY A 80 -1.24 -0.16 6.85
N GLU A 81 -0.40 0.63 7.53
CA GLU A 81 -0.45 2.09 7.42
C GLU A 81 0.94 2.62 7.05
N PRO A 82 1.17 3.05 5.80
CA PRO A 82 2.44 3.67 5.38
C PRO A 82 2.89 4.79 6.32
N MET A 83 1.97 5.60 6.84
CA MET A 83 2.29 6.71 7.74
C MET A 83 2.71 6.28 9.15
N ALA A 84 2.69 4.98 9.46
CA ALA A 84 3.28 4.41 10.68
C ALA A 84 4.79 4.15 10.53
N GLN A 85 5.31 4.09 9.29
CA GLN A 85 6.74 3.93 8.98
C GLN A 85 7.29 5.11 8.17
N ALA A 86 6.69 6.29 8.34
CA ALA A 86 6.86 7.44 7.44
C ALA A 86 8.31 7.90 7.28
N ALA A 87 9.08 7.97 8.37
CA ALA A 87 10.48 8.43 8.31
C ALA A 87 11.37 7.51 7.44
N ALA A 88 11.20 6.19 7.59
CA ALA A 88 11.97 5.22 6.79
C ALA A 88 11.50 5.18 5.34
N LEU A 89 10.20 5.36 5.07
CA LEU A 89 9.68 5.51 3.71
C LEU A 89 10.14 6.80 3.03
N ALA A 90 10.24 7.92 3.76
CA ALA A 90 10.79 9.16 3.24
C ALA A 90 12.24 8.98 2.81
N ALA A 91 13.06 8.34 3.66
CA ALA A 91 14.43 7.98 3.32
C ALA A 91 14.50 7.05 2.10
N LEU A 92 13.61 6.05 2.01
CA LEU A 92 13.52 5.16 0.84
C LEU A 92 13.27 5.96 -0.45
N VAL A 93 12.31 6.88 -0.45
CA VAL A 93 12.03 7.71 -1.63
C VAL A 93 13.25 8.52 -2.06
N ASP A 94 13.98 9.11 -1.12
CA ASP A 94 15.19 9.88 -1.43
C ASP A 94 16.26 8.99 -2.07
N ARG A 95 16.46 7.78 -1.53
CA ARG A 95 17.40 6.80 -2.08
C ARG A 95 17.00 6.34 -3.47
N MET A 96 15.72 6.08 -3.70
CA MET A 96 15.20 5.69 -5.02
C MET A 96 15.37 6.80 -6.06
N ARG A 97 15.02 8.04 -5.68
CA ARG A 97 15.10 9.22 -6.57
C ARG A 97 16.51 9.67 -6.88
N ALA A 98 17.50 9.27 -6.08
CA ALA A 98 18.91 9.50 -6.39
C ALA A 98 19.39 8.74 -7.65
N ALA A 99 18.71 7.66 -8.05
CA ALA A 99 19.12 6.80 -9.17
C ALA A 99 18.18 6.85 -10.38
N ARG A 100 16.87 7.08 -10.17
CA ARG A 100 15.87 7.16 -11.24
C ARG A 100 14.75 8.11 -10.83
N ASP A 101 14.11 8.79 -11.78
CA ASP A 101 12.93 9.58 -11.46
C ASP A 101 11.72 8.66 -11.18
N TRP A 102 11.37 8.52 -9.91
CA TRP A 102 10.24 7.70 -9.46
C TRP A 102 9.01 8.55 -9.14
N SER A 103 7.87 8.16 -9.70
CA SER A 103 6.57 8.57 -9.17
C SER A 103 6.29 7.87 -7.84
N VAL A 104 5.78 8.59 -6.86
CA VAL A 104 5.46 8.05 -5.53
C VAL A 104 4.00 8.30 -5.20
N MET A 105 3.30 7.22 -4.87
CA MET A 105 1.92 7.24 -4.39
C MET A 105 1.86 6.57 -3.01
N SER A 106 0.99 7.05 -2.12
CA SER A 106 0.74 6.37 -0.85
C SER A 106 -0.75 6.29 -0.57
N TYR A 107 -1.16 5.16 0.02
CA TYR A 107 -2.41 5.06 0.77
C TYR A 107 -2.19 5.52 2.21
N SER A 108 -3.23 6.05 2.84
CA SER A 108 -3.27 6.25 4.29
C SER A 108 -4.71 6.25 4.78
N GLY A 109 -4.96 5.66 5.95
CA GLY A 109 -6.24 5.80 6.63
C GLY A 109 -6.39 7.13 7.38
N PHE A 110 -5.32 7.93 7.49
CA PHE A 110 -5.40 9.31 7.97
C PHE A 110 -5.76 10.27 6.83
N THR A 111 -6.43 11.37 7.16
CA THR A 111 -6.70 12.41 6.18
C THR A 111 -5.47 13.30 5.95
N LEU A 112 -5.38 13.94 4.78
CA LEU A 112 -4.32 14.89 4.44
C LEU A 112 -4.20 15.99 5.50
N GLU A 113 -5.32 16.51 6.01
CA GLU A 113 -5.34 17.54 7.04
C GLU A 113 -4.71 17.05 8.35
N ARG A 114 -4.99 15.79 8.72
CA ARG A 114 -4.37 15.15 9.89
C ARG A 114 -2.88 14.89 9.68
N LEU A 115 -2.48 14.47 8.48
CA LEU A 115 -1.07 14.22 8.15
C LEU A 115 -0.24 15.50 8.16
N ARG A 116 -0.77 16.62 7.66
CA ARG A 116 -0.12 17.94 7.73
C ARG A 116 0.13 18.40 9.17
N ARG A 117 -0.72 17.97 10.11
CA ARG A 117 -0.57 18.23 11.56
C ARG A 117 0.19 17.11 12.29
N GLY A 118 0.65 16.09 11.58
CA GLY A 118 1.37 14.94 12.13
C GLY A 118 2.79 15.27 12.56
N ASP A 119 3.56 14.27 12.99
CA ASP A 119 4.99 14.40 13.32
C ASP A 119 5.85 14.72 12.08
N ALA A 120 7.15 14.97 12.32
CA ALA A 120 8.09 15.33 11.26
C ALA A 120 8.20 14.26 10.17
N GLY A 121 8.25 12.98 10.53
CA GLY A 121 8.38 11.89 9.56
C GLY A 121 7.19 11.79 8.62
N ARG A 122 5.96 11.98 9.14
CA ARG A 122 4.75 12.04 8.29
C ARG A 122 4.78 13.21 7.32
N ARG A 123 5.20 14.40 7.78
CA ARG A 123 5.31 15.57 6.90
C ARG A 123 6.41 15.40 5.85
N GLU A 124 7.52 14.77 6.22
CA GLU A 124 8.62 14.45 5.32
C GLU A 124 8.20 13.47 4.22
N LEU A 125 7.51 12.39 4.58
CA LEU A 125 6.97 11.47 3.58
C LEU A 125 5.96 12.18 2.68
N LEU A 126 5.02 12.93 3.27
CA LEU A 126 3.98 13.66 2.52
C LEU A 126 4.59 14.62 1.48
N ALA A 127 5.67 15.31 1.81
CA ALA A 127 6.37 16.22 0.91
C ALA A 127 7.04 15.51 -0.29
N ARG A 128 7.16 14.18 -0.25
CA ARG A 128 7.77 13.36 -1.30
C ARG A 128 6.74 12.64 -2.17
N LEU A 129 5.47 12.65 -1.80
CA LEU A 129 4.40 12.00 -2.55
C LEU A 129 3.96 12.86 -3.74
N ASP A 130 3.69 12.21 -4.87
CA ASP A 130 2.96 12.82 -5.99
C ASP A 130 1.45 12.63 -5.82
N ILE A 131 1.03 11.49 -5.26
CA ILE A 131 -0.38 11.15 -5.07
C ILE A 131 -0.59 10.58 -3.65
N LEU A 132 -1.65 11.03 -2.99
CA LEU A 132 -2.12 10.46 -1.72
C LEU A 132 -3.58 10.01 -1.86
N VAL A 133 -3.87 8.75 -1.54
CA VAL A 133 -5.24 8.30 -1.28
C VAL A 133 -5.46 8.29 0.23
N ASP A 134 -6.34 9.15 0.73
CA ASP A 134 -6.50 9.41 2.15
C ASP A 134 -7.83 8.91 2.73
N GLY A 135 -7.87 8.79 4.06
CA GLY A 135 -9.07 8.46 4.82
C GLY A 135 -9.29 6.95 5.05
N PRO A 136 -9.99 6.60 6.15
CA PRO A 136 -10.20 5.20 6.52
C PRO A 136 -11.10 4.51 5.51
N PHE A 137 -10.90 3.21 5.30
CA PHE A 137 -11.87 2.39 4.57
C PHE A 137 -13.15 2.23 5.41
N LEU A 138 -14.30 2.41 4.79
CA LEU A 138 -15.63 2.25 5.38
C LEU A 138 -16.44 1.30 4.47
N ALA A 139 -16.68 0.08 4.94
CA ALA A 139 -17.29 -0.99 4.15
C ALA A 139 -18.69 -0.63 3.63
N GLU A 140 -19.48 0.07 4.44
CA GLU A 140 -20.81 0.56 4.08
C GLU A 140 -20.80 1.64 2.98
N ARG A 141 -19.65 2.28 2.80
CA ARG A 141 -19.40 3.29 1.75
C ARG A 141 -18.61 2.72 0.58
N GLN A 142 -18.49 1.40 0.47
CA GLN A 142 -17.70 0.79 -0.60
C GLN A 142 -18.34 1.04 -1.98
N ARG A 143 -17.52 1.47 -2.94
CA ARG A 143 -17.94 1.82 -4.31
C ARG A 143 -16.85 1.40 -5.31
N PRO A 144 -17.19 1.15 -6.58
CA PRO A 144 -16.22 0.78 -7.62
C PRO A 144 -15.43 2.01 -8.11
N LEU A 145 -14.67 2.65 -7.22
CA LEU A 145 -13.95 3.90 -7.48
C LEU A 145 -12.51 3.66 -7.91
N LEU A 146 -11.94 4.65 -8.60
CA LEU A 146 -10.54 4.60 -8.98
C LEU A 146 -9.65 4.55 -7.74
N TRP A 147 -8.87 3.48 -7.64
CA TRP A 147 -7.84 3.22 -6.63
C TRP A 147 -8.29 3.30 -5.17
N ARG A 148 -9.56 3.50 -4.85
CA ARG A 148 -10.03 3.65 -3.46
C ARG A 148 -11.29 2.83 -3.21
N GLY A 149 -11.40 2.34 -1.98
CA GLY A 149 -12.43 1.38 -1.63
C GLY A 149 -13.74 2.06 -1.26
N SER A 150 -13.68 3.25 -0.65
CA SER A 150 -14.85 3.91 -0.10
C SER A 150 -14.97 5.36 -0.56
N ASP A 151 -16.20 5.85 -0.76
CA ASP A 151 -16.46 7.20 -1.27
C ASP A 151 -16.14 8.34 -0.28
N ASN A 152 -15.78 8.02 0.98
CA ASN A 152 -15.19 8.98 1.92
C ASN A 152 -13.69 9.23 1.68
N GLN A 153 -13.02 8.33 0.94
CA GLN A 153 -11.61 8.46 0.65
C GLN A 153 -11.40 9.42 -0.51
N ARG A 154 -10.32 10.19 -0.49
CA ARG A 154 -10.02 11.20 -1.51
C ARG A 154 -8.67 10.94 -2.15
N ILE A 155 -8.57 11.22 -3.44
CA ILE A 155 -7.29 11.27 -4.16
C ILE A 155 -6.80 12.71 -4.13
N HIS A 156 -5.60 12.92 -3.62
CA HIS A 156 -4.90 14.20 -3.63
C HIS A 156 -3.75 14.12 -4.62
N TRP A 157 -3.77 15.02 -5.61
CA TRP A 157 -2.67 15.24 -6.56
C TRP A 157 -1.76 16.29 -5.96
N LEU A 158 -0.65 15.85 -5.36
CA LEU A 158 0.22 16.70 -4.54
C LEU A 158 1.29 17.41 -5.38
N THR A 159 1.53 16.93 -6.61
CA THR A 159 2.41 17.52 -7.60
C THR A 159 1.73 17.49 -8.97
N ASP A 160 2.27 18.27 -9.93
CA ASP A 160 1.78 18.31 -11.31
C ASP A 160 2.32 17.14 -12.16
N ARG A 161 2.91 16.12 -11.55
CA ARG A 161 3.49 14.96 -12.26
C ARG A 161 2.42 14.16 -13.00
N HIS A 162 1.23 14.05 -12.43
CA HIS A 162 0.14 13.26 -12.96
C HIS A 162 -1.13 14.10 -13.05
N GLU A 163 -1.85 13.92 -14.14
CA GLU A 163 -3.17 14.52 -14.31
C GLU A 163 -4.26 13.61 -13.77
N PRO A 164 -5.31 14.17 -13.15
CA PRO A 164 -6.50 13.41 -12.79
C PRO A 164 -7.12 12.75 -14.03
N PRO A 165 -7.43 11.45 -13.98
CA PRO A 165 -8.06 10.79 -15.11
C PRO A 165 -9.50 11.27 -15.30
N ALA A 166 -9.96 11.23 -16.55
CA ALA A 166 -11.32 11.64 -16.91
C ALA A 166 -12.42 10.74 -16.29
N HIS A 167 -12.08 9.51 -15.91
CA HIS A 167 -12.99 8.55 -15.32
C HIS A 167 -12.54 8.12 -13.93
N ASP A 168 -13.50 8.04 -13.01
CA ASP A 168 -13.30 7.71 -11.60
C ASP A 168 -13.81 6.30 -11.23
N GLY A 169 -13.64 5.34 -12.14
CA GLY A 169 -14.03 3.95 -11.93
C GLY A 169 -12.87 3.07 -11.47
N SER A 170 -13.22 1.91 -10.91
CA SER A 170 -12.26 0.90 -10.48
C SER A 170 -11.23 0.56 -11.58
N ALA A 171 -9.97 0.46 -11.18
CA ALA A 171 -8.89 -0.02 -12.05
C ALA A 171 -8.87 -1.55 -12.21
N GLY A 172 -9.79 -2.28 -11.54
CA GLY A 172 -9.81 -3.74 -11.51
C GLY A 172 -8.84 -4.34 -10.50
N LEU A 173 -8.58 -5.64 -10.67
CA LEU A 173 -7.69 -6.43 -9.84
C LEU A 173 -6.68 -7.18 -10.71
N GLU A 174 -5.45 -7.32 -10.23
CA GLU A 174 -4.43 -8.19 -10.81
C GLU A 174 -4.18 -9.33 -9.84
N VAL A 175 -4.29 -10.57 -10.30
CA VAL A 175 -4.12 -11.76 -9.46
C VAL A 175 -2.75 -12.37 -9.72
N GLU A 176 -1.99 -12.59 -8.65
CA GLU A 176 -0.71 -13.28 -8.64
C GLU A 176 -0.92 -14.69 -8.07
N ILE A 177 -0.48 -15.69 -8.81
CA ILE A 177 -0.49 -17.09 -8.38
C ILE A 177 0.96 -17.57 -8.40
N ALA A 178 1.44 -18.02 -7.25
CA ALA A 178 2.74 -18.67 -7.11
C ALA A 178 2.54 -20.08 -6.54
N SER A 179 3.59 -20.89 -6.53
CA SER A 179 3.56 -22.27 -6.04
C SER A 179 3.05 -22.35 -4.60
N GLY A 180 1.76 -22.60 -4.43
CA GLY A 180 1.09 -22.71 -3.13
C GLY A 180 0.53 -21.41 -2.54
N SER A 181 0.50 -20.29 -3.28
CA SER A 181 -0.10 -19.04 -2.81
C SER A 181 -0.89 -18.31 -3.90
N ILE A 182 -1.96 -17.65 -3.47
CA ILE A 182 -2.74 -16.71 -4.28
C ILE A 182 -2.75 -15.36 -3.59
N ALA A 183 -2.56 -14.31 -4.38
CA ALA A 183 -2.55 -12.94 -3.95
C ALA A 183 -3.26 -12.07 -5.00
N TRP A 184 -3.78 -10.92 -4.60
CA TRP A 184 -4.24 -9.92 -5.56
C TRP A 184 -3.70 -8.54 -5.23
N ASN A 185 -3.61 -7.72 -6.26
CA ASN A 185 -3.34 -6.30 -6.20
C ASN A 185 -4.57 -5.55 -6.69
N GLY A 186 -4.74 -4.32 -6.21
CA GLY A 186 -5.89 -3.48 -6.54
C GLY A 186 -6.93 -3.43 -5.43
N VAL A 187 -7.97 -2.62 -5.68
CA VAL A 187 -9.06 -2.39 -4.74
C VAL A 187 -10.31 -3.11 -5.27
N PRO A 188 -10.86 -4.09 -4.52
CA PRO A 188 -12.04 -4.81 -4.96
C PRO A 188 -13.24 -3.88 -5.20
N PRO A 189 -13.88 -3.95 -6.38
CA PRO A 189 -14.93 -3.00 -6.77
C PRO A 189 -16.29 -3.26 -6.11
N VAL A 190 -16.46 -4.43 -5.47
CA VAL A 190 -17.74 -4.89 -4.92
C VAL A 190 -17.62 -5.26 -3.44
N PRO A 191 -18.67 -4.97 -2.64
CA PRO A 191 -18.75 -5.44 -1.26
C PRO A 191 -18.66 -6.97 -1.15
N GLY A 192 -18.01 -7.44 -0.08
CA GLY A 192 -17.89 -8.86 0.22
C GLY A 192 -17.04 -9.64 -0.77
N PHE A 193 -16.21 -8.96 -1.59
CA PHE A 193 -15.41 -9.61 -2.64
C PHE A 193 -14.61 -10.80 -2.11
N ARG A 194 -13.87 -10.61 -1.01
CA ARG A 194 -12.99 -11.64 -0.45
C ARG A 194 -13.80 -12.88 -0.04
N GLU A 195 -14.85 -12.68 0.74
CA GLU A 195 -15.69 -13.77 1.23
C GLU A 195 -16.41 -14.48 0.08
N ASN A 196 -16.86 -13.73 -0.94
CA ASN A 196 -17.47 -14.29 -2.14
C ASN A 196 -16.47 -15.12 -2.96
N PHE A 197 -15.24 -14.61 -3.09
CA PHE A 197 -14.15 -15.26 -3.81
C PHE A 197 -13.72 -16.56 -3.15
N GLU A 198 -13.48 -16.53 -1.83
CA GLU A 198 -13.15 -17.70 -1.03
C GLU A 198 -14.24 -18.77 -1.09
N ARG A 199 -15.52 -18.39 -0.96
CA ARG A 199 -16.64 -19.32 -1.08
C ARG A 199 -16.78 -19.92 -2.49
N ALA A 200 -16.47 -19.15 -3.54
CA ALA A 200 -16.52 -19.65 -4.90
C ALA A 200 -15.43 -20.71 -5.14
N LEU A 201 -14.21 -20.48 -4.65
CA LEU A 201 -13.11 -21.45 -4.73
C LEU A 201 -13.43 -22.72 -3.95
N ASP A 202 -13.96 -22.57 -2.73
CA ASP A 202 -14.31 -23.71 -1.86
C ASP A 202 -15.37 -24.62 -2.51
N ARG A 203 -16.41 -24.03 -3.13
CA ARG A 203 -17.43 -24.75 -3.89
C ARG A 203 -16.83 -25.56 -5.05
N ASP A 204 -15.78 -25.06 -5.66
CA ASP A 204 -15.14 -25.68 -6.82
C ASP A 204 -13.99 -26.64 -6.39
N GLY A 205 -13.90 -26.97 -5.08
CA GLY A 205 -12.94 -27.92 -4.53
C GLY A 205 -11.55 -27.34 -4.26
N ILE A 206 -11.39 -26.01 -4.34
CA ILE A 206 -10.15 -25.30 -4.08
C ILE A 206 -10.22 -24.70 -2.67
N HIS A 207 -9.68 -25.43 -1.70
CA HIS A 207 -9.68 -24.99 -0.30
C HIS A 207 -8.49 -24.07 -0.02
N LEU A 208 -8.77 -22.79 0.26
CA LEU A 208 -7.76 -21.84 0.69
C LEU A 208 -7.51 -21.97 2.19
N THR A 209 -6.30 -22.39 2.58
CA THR A 209 -5.85 -22.30 3.97
C THR A 209 -5.32 -20.89 4.22
N ILE A 210 -6.18 -20.01 4.72
CA ILE A 210 -5.75 -18.73 5.25
C ILE A 210 -5.14 -19.00 6.62
N PRO A 211 -3.87 -18.66 6.88
CA PRO A 211 -3.29 -18.82 8.20
C PRO A 211 -4.13 -18.04 9.21
N ARG A 212 -4.98 -18.73 9.98
CA ARG A 212 -5.66 -18.13 11.12
C ARG A 212 -4.57 -17.77 12.11
N ARG A 213 -4.33 -16.47 12.34
CA ARG A 213 -3.62 -16.06 13.55
C ARG A 213 -4.63 -16.17 14.69
N THR A 214 -4.35 -17.08 15.61
CA THR A 214 -4.99 -17.25 16.91
C THR A 214 -5.43 -15.91 17.48
N ASP A 215 -6.67 -15.85 17.98
CA ASP A 215 -7.20 -14.72 18.76
C ASP A 215 -6.19 -14.34 19.84
N VAL A 216 -5.42 -13.27 19.60
CA VAL A 216 -4.63 -12.64 20.64
C VAL A 216 -5.64 -11.86 21.47
N ARG A 217 -6.03 -12.47 22.59
CA ARG A 217 -6.78 -11.85 23.68
C ARG A 217 -6.08 -10.59 24.19
#